data_AF-A0A2P9DBE7-F1
#
_entry.id   AF-A0A2P9DBE7-F1
#
_cell.length_a   1.000
_cell.length_b   1.000
_cell.length_c   1.000
_cell.angle_alpha   90.00
_cell.angle_beta   90.00
_cell.angle_gamma   90.00
#
_symmetry.space_group_name_H-M   'P 1'
#
loop_
_entity.id
_entity.type
_entity.pdbx_description
1 polymer ?
#
loop_
_entity_poly.entity_id
_entity_poly.type
_entity_poly.pdbx_seq_one_letter_code
_entity_poly.pdbx_strand_id
1 'polypeptide(L)'
;MKVHYINILLFAIPLNILVYNQRNHKSTTHRTPKIKTTRLLCECKLYAPANYDNDPQMKAAMQQFDDRTTQRLLEYDERMKTARQKCKDQCDKEIQKIILKDKLEKALMEKFATLQTDMQSDAIPTCVCEKSMADKVEKGCLRCGGVLGGGVAPSVGLLGGLGTYAWKPGALYAAIKAAMIQGSAKGAAAGLKEGMDVVILGLKYIKVDELFPGIYKTFVAKNIYTEVTKLAPTIVSEYNKICGVGTGSNGPAQCIEFGSNVGMLDETGVAYGNADAIVRSSLGTYVRSATRSAIPRAGEVTATKTAEFEIANVGAVESTYGSCQTAIIASIVAIVIIVLIMVIIYKILRYRRKKKMKKKLQYIKLLEE
;
A
#
# COMPACT_ATOMS: atom_id res chain seq x y z
N MET A 1 -10.24 -57.77 1.82
CA MET A 1 -11.05 -56.86 0.99
C MET A 1 -10.07 -55.94 0.26
N LYS A 2 -10.08 -55.99 -1.08
CA LYS A 2 -9.04 -55.49 -1.98
C LYS A 2 -8.74 -53.99 -1.78
N VAL A 3 -7.46 -53.67 -1.82
CA VAL A 3 -6.87 -52.34 -1.66
C VAL A 3 -7.09 -51.54 -2.95
N HIS A 4 -8.08 -50.64 -2.96
CA HIS A 4 -8.35 -49.74 -4.10
C HIS A 4 -8.57 -48.29 -3.63
N TYR A 5 -7.71 -47.78 -2.75
CA TYR A 5 -7.81 -46.38 -2.29
C TYR A 5 -6.48 -45.63 -2.34
N ILE A 6 -5.65 -45.92 -3.36
CA ILE A 6 -4.36 -45.24 -3.59
C ILE A 6 -4.46 -44.19 -4.73
N ASN A 7 -5.55 -44.16 -5.50
CA ASN A 7 -5.65 -43.31 -6.70
C ASN A 7 -6.26 -41.91 -6.55
N ILE A 8 -6.55 -41.42 -5.33
CA ILE A 8 -7.16 -40.08 -5.15
C ILE A 8 -6.26 -39.11 -4.36
N LEU A 9 -5.18 -39.58 -3.73
CA LEU A 9 -4.24 -38.71 -3.02
C LEU A 9 -2.80 -38.97 -3.50
N LEU A 10 -2.34 -38.12 -4.41
CA LEU A 10 -0.94 -38.02 -4.86
C LEU A 10 -0.03 -37.52 -3.73
N PHE A 11 0.10 -38.27 -2.62
CA PHE A 11 1.18 -38.09 -1.65
C PHE A 11 1.44 -39.41 -0.92
N ALA A 12 2.29 -40.25 -1.52
CA ALA A 12 2.93 -41.37 -0.83
C ALA A 12 4.14 -40.83 -0.05
N ILE A 13 3.91 -40.33 1.16
CA ILE A 13 4.99 -40.03 2.11
C ILE A 13 5.30 -41.32 2.89
N PRO A 14 6.56 -41.80 2.93
CA PRO A 14 6.91 -43.07 3.55
C PRO A 14 6.73 -42.98 5.07
N LEU A 15 5.76 -43.74 5.60
CA LEU A 15 5.49 -43.95 7.03
C LEU A 15 6.58 -44.80 7.72
N ASN A 16 7.86 -44.55 7.44
CA ASN A 16 8.98 -45.32 8.00
C ASN A 16 9.67 -44.67 9.20
N ILE A 17 9.16 -43.54 9.73
CA ILE A 17 9.82 -42.81 10.83
C ILE A 17 9.13 -43.03 12.19
N LEU A 18 8.02 -43.78 12.27
CA LEU A 18 7.28 -44.00 13.53
C LEU A 18 7.47 -45.40 14.13
N VAL A 19 8.67 -45.97 13.97
CA VAL A 19 9.12 -47.15 14.72
C VAL A 19 10.35 -46.77 15.54
N TYR A 20 10.11 -46.10 16.67
CA TYR A 20 11.01 -46.16 17.81
C TYR A 20 10.16 -46.36 19.07
N ASN A 21 9.94 -47.62 19.41
CA ASN A 21 9.32 -48.06 20.64
C ASN A 21 10.41 -48.14 21.71
N GLN A 22 10.30 -47.34 22.77
CA GLN A 22 10.93 -47.67 24.04
C GLN A 22 9.86 -47.74 25.13
N ARG A 23 9.47 -48.97 25.44
CA ARG A 23 8.74 -49.35 26.66
C ARG A 23 9.49 -48.78 27.86
N ASN A 24 8.77 -48.14 28.77
CA ASN A 24 9.09 -48.24 30.19
C ASN A 24 7.81 -48.34 31.02
N HIS A 25 7.74 -49.42 31.78
CA HIS A 25 6.68 -49.76 32.72
C HIS A 25 6.73 -48.82 33.94
N LYS A 26 5.56 -48.35 34.39
CA LYS A 26 5.12 -48.38 35.80
C LYS A 26 3.67 -47.89 35.87
N SER A 27 2.78 -48.84 36.15
CA SER A 27 1.36 -48.62 36.47
C SER A 27 1.25 -48.35 37.97
N THR A 28 0.65 -47.23 38.36
CA THR A 28 0.08 -47.04 39.70
C THR A 28 -1.43 -47.12 39.57
N THR A 29 -1.96 -48.25 40.04
CA THR A 29 -3.38 -48.60 39.99
C THR A 29 -4.08 -47.94 41.19
N HIS A 30 -4.92 -46.92 40.96
CA HIS A 30 -5.83 -46.41 41.99
C HIS A 30 -7.19 -47.11 41.89
N ARG A 31 -7.51 -47.81 42.99
CA ARG A 31 -8.71 -48.59 43.28
C ARG A 31 -9.91 -47.66 43.44
N THR A 32 -10.96 -47.84 42.63
CA THR A 32 -12.28 -47.21 42.80
C THR A 32 -13.13 -47.96 43.84
N PRO A 33 -13.88 -47.28 44.72
CA PRO A 33 -14.92 -47.91 45.52
C PRO A 33 -16.17 -48.17 44.66
N LYS A 34 -16.73 -49.38 44.77
CA LYS A 34 -18.01 -49.77 44.15
C LYS A 34 -19.18 -49.15 44.92
N ILE A 35 -20.03 -48.38 44.24
CA ILE A 35 -21.40 -48.10 44.70
C ILE A 35 -22.34 -49.10 44.01
N LYS A 36 -23.12 -49.83 44.81
CA LYS A 36 -24.20 -50.72 44.36
C LYS A 36 -25.50 -49.90 44.30
N THR A 37 -26.21 -49.94 43.18
CA THR A 37 -27.66 -49.68 43.16
C THR A 37 -28.36 -50.76 42.34
N THR A 38 -29.06 -51.62 43.06
CA THR A 38 -30.11 -52.51 42.58
C THR A 38 -31.28 -51.68 42.06
N ARG A 39 -31.66 -51.86 40.80
CA ARG A 39 -32.99 -51.51 40.31
C ARG A 39 -33.41 -52.57 39.28
N LEU A 40 -34.18 -53.53 39.78
CA LEU A 40 -34.94 -54.49 38.97
C LEU A 40 -35.99 -53.69 38.20
N LEU A 41 -36.05 -53.84 36.88
CA LEU A 41 -37.21 -53.47 36.09
C LEU A 41 -37.63 -54.71 35.31
N CYS A 42 -38.66 -55.36 35.87
CA CYS A 42 -39.53 -56.30 35.17
C CYS A 42 -40.10 -55.66 33.90
N GLU A 43 -40.41 -56.53 32.94
CA GLU A 43 -41.08 -56.22 31.70
C GLU A 43 -42.38 -55.44 31.91
N CYS A 44 -42.56 -54.35 31.18
CA CYS A 44 -43.88 -53.80 30.88
C CYS A 44 -43.99 -53.51 29.38
N LYS A 45 -44.93 -54.20 28.74
CA LYS A 45 -45.45 -53.87 27.40
C LYS A 45 -46.03 -52.46 27.45
N LEU A 46 -45.49 -51.51 26.69
CA LEU A 46 -46.01 -50.14 26.60
C LEU A 46 -46.15 -49.69 25.15
N TYR A 47 -47.17 -50.21 24.49
CA TYR A 47 -47.90 -49.50 23.44
C TYR A 47 -49.39 -49.83 23.60
N ALA A 48 -50.03 -49.18 24.56
CA ALA A 48 -51.45 -48.90 24.53
C ALA A 48 -51.60 -47.39 24.28
N PRO A 49 -52.50 -46.93 23.38
CA PRO A 49 -52.72 -45.51 23.16
C PRO A 49 -53.43 -44.95 24.39
N ALA A 50 -52.65 -44.46 25.36
CA ALA A 50 -53.20 -43.78 26.51
C ALA A 50 -53.76 -42.43 26.04
N ASN A 51 -55.05 -42.25 26.27
CA ASN A 51 -55.79 -41.04 25.99
C ASN A 51 -55.41 -39.96 27.02
N TYR A 52 -54.26 -39.32 26.81
CA TYR A 52 -53.64 -38.36 27.74
C TYR A 52 -54.30 -36.97 27.73
N ASP A 53 -55.28 -36.72 26.86
CA ASP A 53 -55.94 -35.42 26.69
C ASP A 53 -56.79 -35.00 27.90
N ASN A 54 -57.10 -35.94 28.80
CA ASN A 54 -57.96 -35.71 29.98
C ASN A 54 -57.22 -35.80 31.32
N ASP A 55 -55.88 -35.99 31.33
CA ASP A 55 -55.10 -35.98 32.56
C ASP A 55 -54.85 -34.52 33.03
N PRO A 56 -55.31 -34.12 34.23
CA PRO A 56 -55.12 -32.76 34.75
C PRO A 56 -53.64 -32.35 34.83
N GLN A 57 -52.73 -33.29 35.10
CA GLN A 57 -51.30 -33.00 35.21
C GLN A 57 -50.66 -32.78 33.83
N MET A 58 -51.10 -33.52 32.82
CA MET A 58 -50.61 -33.35 31.45
C MET A 58 -51.09 -32.03 30.84
N LYS A 59 -52.35 -31.64 31.09
CA LYS A 59 -52.89 -30.33 30.69
C LYS A 59 -52.12 -29.17 31.32
N ALA A 60 -51.77 -29.27 32.61
CA ALA A 60 -50.97 -28.25 33.28
C ALA A 60 -49.55 -28.14 32.70
N ALA A 61 -48.91 -29.27 32.38
CA ALA A 61 -47.59 -29.27 31.75
C ALA A 61 -47.62 -28.69 30.33
N MET A 62 -48.64 -29.03 29.52
CA MET A 62 -48.83 -28.48 28.18
C MET A 62 -49.06 -26.96 28.21
N GLN A 63 -49.92 -26.47 29.11
CA GLN A 63 -50.12 -25.02 29.29
C GLN A 63 -48.83 -24.30 29.69
N GLN A 64 -48.05 -24.88 30.61
CA GLN A 64 -46.77 -24.30 31.02
C GLN A 64 -45.74 -24.27 29.87
N PHE A 65 -45.78 -25.26 28.97
CA PHE A 65 -44.97 -25.26 27.75
C PHE A 65 -45.43 -24.21 26.76
N ASP A 66 -46.74 -24.07 26.53
CA ASP A 66 -47.31 -23.06 25.62
C ASP A 66 -47.05 -21.63 26.11
N ASP A 67 -47.20 -21.36 27.41
CA ASP A 67 -46.91 -20.04 28.00
C ASP A 67 -45.43 -19.67 27.81
N ARG A 68 -44.53 -20.61 28.11
CA ARG A 68 -43.08 -20.41 27.92
C ARG A 68 -42.68 -20.27 26.46
N THR A 69 -43.36 -20.98 25.56
CA THR A 69 -43.08 -20.93 24.12
C THR A 69 -43.56 -19.61 23.54
N THR A 70 -44.74 -19.16 23.94
CA THR A 70 -45.32 -17.85 23.56
C THR A 70 -44.43 -16.70 24.02
N GLN A 71 -43.92 -16.74 25.26
CA GLN A 71 -42.99 -15.74 25.77
C GLN A 71 -41.69 -15.68 24.95
N ARG A 72 -41.10 -16.83 24.61
CA ARG A 72 -39.88 -16.88 23.79
C ARG A 72 -40.08 -16.38 22.37
N LEU A 73 -41.25 -16.58 21.79
CA LEU A 73 -41.58 -16.06 20.46
C LEU A 73 -41.69 -14.54 20.47
N LEU A 74 -42.34 -13.95 21.48
CA LEU A 74 -42.40 -12.49 21.65
C LEU A 74 -41.00 -11.89 21.87
N GLU A 75 -40.16 -12.51 22.70
CA GLU A 75 -38.77 -12.10 22.90
C GLU A 75 -37.90 -12.25 21.65
N TYR A 76 -38.19 -13.24 20.80
CA TYR A 76 -37.51 -13.39 19.52
C TYR A 76 -37.93 -12.29 18.54
N ASP A 77 -39.22 -12.00 18.43
CA ASP A 77 -39.74 -10.94 17.55
C ASP A 77 -39.24 -9.55 17.93
N GLU A 78 -39.18 -9.21 19.22
CA GLU A 78 -38.62 -7.93 19.68
C GLU A 78 -37.11 -7.82 19.40
N ARG A 79 -36.35 -8.91 19.56
CA ARG A 79 -34.93 -8.95 19.14
C ARG A 79 -34.78 -8.81 17.63
N MET A 80 -35.70 -9.37 16.86
CA MET A 80 -35.67 -9.31 15.40
C MET A 80 -36.01 -7.90 14.89
N LYS A 81 -37.01 -7.22 15.50
CA LYS A 81 -37.33 -5.81 15.24
C LYS A 81 -36.16 -4.89 15.57
N THR A 82 -35.55 -5.04 16.75
CA THR A 82 -34.42 -4.19 17.17
C THR A 82 -33.16 -4.40 16.32
N ALA A 83 -32.88 -5.64 15.90
CA ALA A 83 -31.79 -5.93 14.97
C ALA A 83 -32.04 -5.33 13.58
N ARG A 84 -33.27 -5.41 13.07
CA ARG A 84 -33.67 -4.77 11.80
C ARG A 84 -33.55 -3.25 11.85
N GLN A 85 -33.95 -2.62 12.96
CA GLN A 85 -33.83 -1.17 13.13
C GLN A 85 -32.36 -0.74 13.11
N LYS A 86 -31.49 -1.41 13.88
CA LYS A 86 -30.05 -1.13 13.89
C LYS A 86 -29.40 -1.29 12.51
N CYS A 87 -29.81 -2.31 11.75
CA CYS A 87 -29.32 -2.52 10.39
C CYS A 87 -29.76 -1.40 9.43
N LYS A 88 -31.02 -0.92 9.53
CA LYS A 88 -31.50 0.23 8.75
C LYS A 88 -30.73 1.50 9.09
N ASP A 89 -30.59 1.82 10.38
CA ASP A 89 -29.87 3.02 10.83
C ASP A 89 -28.40 3.00 10.39
N GLN A 90 -27.77 1.83 10.37
CA GLN A 90 -26.38 1.65 9.92
C GLN A 90 -26.25 1.81 8.40
N CYS A 91 -27.17 1.23 7.62
CA CYS A 91 -27.23 1.43 6.17
C CYS A 91 -27.48 2.91 5.82
N ASP A 92 -28.43 3.58 6.46
CA ASP A 92 -28.73 5.00 6.20
C ASP A 92 -27.51 5.88 6.50
N LYS A 93 -26.78 5.58 7.58
CA LYS A 93 -25.54 6.28 7.93
C LYS A 93 -24.43 6.08 6.90
N GLU A 94 -24.28 4.87 6.35
CA GLU A 94 -23.30 4.59 5.30
C GLU A 94 -23.69 5.23 3.96
N ILE A 95 -24.97 5.20 3.59
CA ILE A 95 -25.50 5.87 2.41
C ILE A 95 -25.27 7.39 2.52
N GLN A 96 -25.54 8.01 3.68
CA GLN A 96 -25.25 9.43 3.87
C GLN A 96 -23.75 9.77 3.74
N LYS A 97 -22.86 8.89 4.23
CA LYS A 97 -21.41 9.07 4.04
C LYS A 97 -21.01 8.97 2.57
N ILE A 98 -21.58 8.03 1.82
CA ILE A 98 -21.32 7.87 0.38
C ILE A 98 -21.80 9.11 -0.38
N ILE A 99 -23.02 9.60 -0.09
CA ILE A 99 -23.56 10.81 -0.73
C ILE A 99 -22.71 12.05 -0.41
N LEU A 100 -22.24 12.20 0.84
CA LEU A 100 -21.36 13.32 1.20
C LEU A 100 -20.00 13.22 0.52
N LYS A 101 -19.44 12.02 0.40
CA LYS A 101 -18.18 11.78 -0.29
C LYS A 101 -18.28 12.09 -1.79
N ASP A 102 -19.34 11.63 -2.44
CA ASP A 102 -19.62 11.89 -3.86
C ASP A 102 -19.81 13.39 -4.14
N LYS A 103 -20.52 14.11 -3.25
CA LYS A 103 -20.64 15.58 -3.32
C LYS A 103 -19.29 16.30 -3.23
N LEU A 104 -18.41 15.88 -2.33
CA LEU A 104 -17.06 16.46 -2.19
C LEU A 104 -16.17 16.13 -3.40
N GLU A 105 -16.20 14.89 -3.88
CA GLU A 105 -15.44 14.47 -5.07
C GLU A 105 -15.90 15.23 -6.32
N LYS A 106 -17.21 15.43 -6.49
CA LYS A 106 -17.77 16.22 -7.60
C LYS A 106 -17.41 17.70 -7.52
N ALA A 107 -17.52 18.32 -6.34
CA ALA A 107 -17.12 19.70 -6.13
C ALA A 107 -15.61 19.91 -6.35
N LEU A 108 -14.79 18.94 -5.93
CA LEU A 108 -13.34 18.98 -6.13
C LEU A 108 -12.99 18.82 -7.61
N MET A 109 -13.60 17.88 -8.34
CA MET A 109 -13.40 17.76 -9.79
C MET A 109 -13.81 19.02 -10.55
N GLU A 110 -14.93 19.65 -10.18
CA GLU A 110 -15.35 20.91 -10.79
C GLU A 110 -14.33 22.03 -10.54
N LYS A 111 -13.78 22.12 -9.32
CA LYS A 111 -12.70 23.07 -8.99
C LYS A 111 -11.41 22.80 -9.76
N PHE A 112 -11.01 21.54 -9.89
CA PHE A 112 -9.84 21.16 -10.68
C PHE A 112 -10.03 21.41 -12.18
N ALA A 113 -11.23 21.21 -12.72
CA ALA A 113 -11.56 21.54 -14.10
C ALA A 113 -11.52 23.06 -14.34
N THR A 114 -12.04 23.88 -13.41
CA THR A 114 -11.94 25.34 -13.51
C THR A 114 -10.51 25.86 -13.37
N LEU A 115 -9.68 25.22 -12.51
CA LEU A 115 -8.26 25.55 -12.36
C LEU A 115 -7.44 25.16 -13.59
N GLN A 116 -7.83 24.11 -14.32
CA GLN A 116 -7.20 23.74 -15.58
C GLN A 116 -7.51 24.71 -16.72
N THR A 117 -8.68 25.36 -16.71
CA THR A 117 -9.01 26.42 -17.68
C THR A 117 -8.38 27.78 -17.35
N ASP A 118 -8.18 28.10 -16.05
CA ASP A 118 -7.49 29.32 -15.62
C ASP A 118 -5.95 29.24 -15.68
N MET A 119 -5.39 28.09 -16.11
CA MET A 119 -3.96 27.89 -16.30
C MET A 119 -3.45 28.28 -17.71
N GLN A 120 -4.27 28.92 -18.54
CA GLN A 120 -3.74 29.73 -19.64
C GLN A 120 -3.49 31.17 -19.16
N SER A 121 -2.20 31.54 -19.16
CA SER A 121 -1.66 32.89 -19.01
C SER A 121 -1.68 33.45 -17.57
N ASP A 122 -0.49 33.50 -16.98
CA ASP A 122 -0.06 34.60 -16.10
C ASP A 122 -0.43 34.58 -14.61
N ALA A 123 -0.10 33.51 -13.88
CA ALA A 123 0.28 33.64 -12.46
C ALA A 123 0.96 32.36 -11.92
N ILE A 124 2.30 32.34 -11.89
CA ILE A 124 3.06 31.42 -11.04
C ILE A 124 3.53 32.21 -9.81
N PRO A 125 2.94 32.03 -8.62
CA PRO A 125 3.57 32.47 -7.38
C PRO A 125 4.62 31.42 -7.00
N THR A 126 5.86 31.87 -6.90
CA THR A 126 6.99 31.13 -6.31
C THR A 126 6.65 30.66 -4.88
N CYS A 127 6.34 29.39 -4.71
CA CYS A 127 6.23 28.77 -3.39
C CYS A 127 7.59 28.25 -2.93
N VAL A 128 8.19 28.97 -1.98
CA VAL A 128 9.30 28.52 -1.15
C VAL A 128 8.82 27.33 -0.32
N CYS A 129 9.31 26.12 -0.62
CA CYS A 129 9.09 24.94 0.21
C CYS A 129 9.96 25.04 1.47
N GLU A 130 9.38 25.59 2.52
CA GLU A 130 9.90 25.49 3.88
C GLU A 130 9.86 24.02 4.34
N LYS A 131 10.91 23.61 5.07
CA LYS A 131 11.32 22.24 5.43
C LYS A 131 10.29 21.34 6.18
N SER A 132 9.01 21.69 6.28
CA SER A 132 8.06 21.01 7.17
C SER A 132 7.35 19.77 6.59
N MET A 133 7.47 19.49 5.29
CA MET A 133 6.81 18.32 4.69
C MET A 133 7.58 17.00 4.88
N ALA A 134 8.91 17.04 5.00
CA ALA A 134 9.71 15.84 5.28
C ALA A 134 9.45 15.31 6.70
N ASP A 135 9.35 16.21 7.69
CA ASP A 135 9.16 15.85 9.10
C ASP A 135 7.75 15.29 9.41
N LYS A 136 6.74 15.63 8.58
CA LYS A 136 5.39 15.04 8.67
C LYS A 136 5.26 13.68 7.99
N VAL A 137 6.02 13.43 6.93
CA VAL A 137 6.02 12.13 6.23
C VAL A 137 6.76 11.08 7.05
N GLU A 138 7.81 11.47 7.78
CA GLU A 138 8.58 10.56 8.65
C GLU A 138 7.78 10.12 9.90
N LYS A 139 7.01 11.04 10.53
CA LYS A 139 6.07 10.70 11.62
C LYS A 139 4.86 9.87 11.16
N GLY A 140 4.44 10.00 9.90
CA GLY A 140 3.37 9.19 9.31
C GLY A 140 3.83 7.75 9.01
N CYS A 141 5.06 7.59 8.51
CA CYS A 141 5.62 6.28 8.15
C CYS A 141 5.97 5.44 9.39
N LEU A 142 6.48 6.06 10.47
CA LEU A 142 6.72 5.39 11.75
C LEU A 142 5.44 4.89 12.45
N ARG A 143 4.30 5.56 12.23
CA ARG A 143 2.99 5.08 12.73
C ARG A 143 2.46 3.87 11.96
N CYS A 144 2.82 3.71 10.69
CA CYS A 144 2.46 2.52 9.90
C CYS A 144 3.44 1.35 10.12
N GLY A 145 4.71 1.63 10.44
CA GLY A 145 5.68 0.60 10.82
C GLY A 145 5.42 -0.05 12.19
N GLY A 146 4.85 0.70 13.14
CA GLY A 146 4.57 0.22 14.50
C GLY A 146 3.38 -0.75 14.65
N VAL A 147 2.53 -0.90 13.63
CA VAL A 147 1.40 -1.86 13.66
C VAL A 147 1.81 -3.24 13.11
N LEU A 148 2.96 -3.34 12.43
CA LEU A 148 3.48 -4.59 11.88
C LEU A 148 4.74 -5.10 12.60
N GLY A 149 5.29 -4.33 13.55
CA GLY A 149 6.43 -4.71 14.37
C GLY A 149 6.05 -4.93 15.84
N GLY A 150 5.53 -6.11 16.17
CA GLY A 150 5.55 -6.64 17.54
C GLY A 150 4.51 -6.06 18.52
N GLY A 151 3.31 -6.62 18.54
CA GLY A 151 2.33 -6.36 19.59
C GLY A 151 1.02 -7.10 19.35
N VAL A 152 0.81 -8.17 20.10
CA VAL A 152 -0.43 -8.97 20.11
C VAL A 152 -1.63 -8.05 20.37
N ALA A 153 -2.48 -7.85 19.36
CA ALA A 153 -3.81 -7.29 19.53
C ALA A 153 -4.86 -8.39 19.23
N PRO A 154 -5.72 -8.76 20.20
CA PRO A 154 -6.74 -9.79 20.05
C PRO A 154 -7.96 -9.24 19.32
N SER A 155 -7.87 -9.05 18.00
CA SER A 155 -9.04 -8.67 17.20
C SER A 155 -8.97 -9.08 15.73
N VAL A 156 -8.25 -10.16 15.41
CA VAL A 156 -8.26 -10.75 14.05
C VAL A 156 -9.48 -11.66 13.79
N GLY A 157 -10.51 -11.61 14.64
CA GLY A 157 -11.69 -12.48 14.56
C GLY A 157 -12.92 -11.87 13.87
N LEU A 158 -12.96 -10.57 13.59
CA LEU A 158 -14.23 -9.90 13.20
C LEU A 158 -14.10 -8.83 12.11
N LEU A 159 -13.08 -8.91 11.26
CA LEU A 159 -12.95 -8.06 10.06
C LEU A 159 -12.62 -8.91 8.81
N GLY A 160 -13.23 -10.08 8.70
CA GLY A 160 -13.27 -10.79 7.42
C GLY A 160 -14.24 -10.07 6.48
N GLY A 161 -13.73 -9.34 5.48
CA GLY A 161 -14.55 -8.95 4.33
C GLY A 161 -14.14 -7.69 3.58
N LEU A 162 -13.90 -6.56 4.25
CA LEU A 162 -13.81 -5.25 3.56
C LEU A 162 -12.51 -4.46 3.81
N GLY A 163 -11.77 -4.75 4.89
CA GLY A 163 -10.53 -4.03 5.21
C GLY A 163 -9.27 -4.57 4.51
N THR A 164 -9.29 -5.83 4.08
CA THR A 164 -8.10 -6.53 3.56
C THR A 164 -7.82 -6.30 2.07
N TYR A 165 -8.81 -5.82 1.30
CA TYR A 165 -8.65 -5.57 -0.14
C TYR A 165 -8.13 -4.18 -0.49
N ALA A 166 -8.10 -3.23 0.47
CA ALA A 166 -7.60 -1.88 0.23
C ALA A 166 -6.06 -1.76 0.31
N TRP A 167 -5.38 -2.78 0.85
CA TRP A 167 -3.95 -2.69 1.16
C TRP A 167 -3.08 -2.80 -0.09
N LYS A 168 -3.43 -3.68 -1.03
CA LYS A 168 -2.71 -3.83 -2.30
C LYS A 168 -2.87 -2.59 -3.22
N PRO A 169 -4.09 -2.10 -3.48
CA PRO A 169 -4.28 -0.86 -4.25
C PRO A 169 -3.61 0.36 -3.59
N GLY A 170 -3.70 0.47 -2.25
CA GLY A 170 -3.05 1.55 -1.50
C GLY A 170 -1.52 1.51 -1.60
N ALA A 171 -0.92 0.32 -1.49
CA ALA A 171 0.52 0.15 -1.63
C ALA A 171 1.01 0.45 -3.06
N LEU A 172 0.28 -0.01 -4.08
CA LEU A 172 0.59 0.29 -5.48
C LEU A 172 0.49 1.79 -5.78
N TYR A 173 -0.55 2.46 -5.28
CA TYR A 173 -0.69 3.91 -5.40
C TYR A 173 0.50 4.66 -4.78
N ALA A 174 0.91 4.27 -3.57
CA ALA A 174 2.07 4.87 -2.91
C ALA A 174 3.37 4.63 -3.69
N ALA A 175 3.56 3.42 -4.24
CA ALA A 175 4.71 3.04 -5.05
C ALA A 175 4.83 3.86 -6.34
N ILE A 176 3.72 4.02 -7.08
CA ILE A 176 3.66 4.82 -8.30
C ILE A 176 3.92 6.30 -7.99
N LYS A 177 3.30 6.83 -6.92
CA LYS A 177 3.53 8.22 -6.49
C LYS A 177 4.99 8.46 -6.12
N ALA A 178 5.62 7.52 -5.42
CA ALA A 178 7.04 7.60 -5.09
C ALA A 178 7.92 7.55 -6.35
N ALA A 179 7.57 6.71 -7.34
CA ALA A 179 8.28 6.63 -8.62
C ALA A 179 8.22 7.94 -9.40
N MET A 180 7.06 8.60 -9.46
CA MET A 180 6.91 9.92 -10.12
C MET A 180 7.75 11.01 -9.43
N ILE A 181 7.80 11.02 -8.10
CA ILE A 181 8.61 11.98 -7.34
C ILE A 181 10.10 11.75 -7.60
N GLN A 182 10.55 10.50 -7.60
CA GLN A 182 11.94 10.16 -7.88
C GLN A 182 12.32 10.45 -9.34
N GLY A 183 11.46 10.11 -10.29
CA GLY A 183 11.65 10.38 -11.71
C GLY A 183 11.73 11.88 -12.01
N SER A 184 10.82 12.68 -11.47
CA SER A 184 10.85 14.14 -11.64
C SER A 184 12.10 14.79 -11.02
N ALA A 185 12.54 14.32 -9.86
CA ALA A 185 13.80 14.80 -9.25
C ALA A 185 15.02 14.49 -10.14
N LYS A 186 15.08 13.29 -10.74
CA LYS A 186 16.16 12.92 -11.67
C LYS A 186 16.09 13.72 -12.97
N GLY A 187 14.90 13.94 -13.51
CA GLY A 187 14.70 14.75 -14.70
C GLY A 187 15.10 16.20 -14.50
N ALA A 188 14.70 16.82 -13.38
CA ALA A 188 15.10 18.18 -13.05
C ALA A 188 16.62 18.33 -12.94
N ALA A 189 17.30 17.37 -12.30
CA ALA A 189 18.76 17.36 -12.21
C ALA A 189 19.45 17.22 -13.58
N ALA A 190 18.91 16.36 -14.46
CA ALA A 190 19.45 16.18 -15.81
C ALA A 190 19.23 17.42 -16.69
N GLY A 191 18.05 18.02 -16.67
CA GLY A 191 17.78 19.24 -17.42
C GLY A 191 18.62 20.42 -16.96
N LEU A 192 18.82 20.56 -15.64
CA LEU A 192 19.68 21.61 -15.09
C LEU A 192 21.15 21.42 -15.49
N LYS A 193 21.65 20.17 -15.50
CA LYS A 193 22.98 19.86 -16.01
C LYS A 193 23.12 20.20 -17.50
N GLU A 194 22.17 19.76 -18.32
CA GLU A 194 22.18 20.02 -19.76
C GLU A 194 22.14 21.52 -20.08
N GLY A 195 21.25 22.26 -19.41
CA GLY A 195 21.17 23.71 -19.56
C GLY A 195 22.46 24.41 -19.11
N MET A 196 23.09 23.91 -18.05
CA MET A 196 24.36 24.43 -17.59
C MET A 196 25.49 24.20 -18.59
N ASP A 197 25.57 23.00 -19.18
CA ASP A 197 26.58 22.66 -20.19
C ASP A 197 26.47 23.58 -21.41
N VAL A 198 25.24 23.89 -21.87
CA VAL A 198 24.98 24.85 -22.96
C VAL A 198 25.44 26.26 -22.60
N VAL A 199 25.10 26.75 -21.39
CA VAL A 199 25.55 28.09 -20.96
C VAL A 199 27.06 28.15 -20.81
N ILE A 200 27.70 27.10 -20.28
CA ILE A 200 29.16 27.03 -20.17
C ILE A 200 29.82 27.13 -21.55
N LEU A 201 29.30 26.42 -22.56
CA LEU A 201 29.79 26.53 -23.93
C LEU A 201 29.62 27.96 -24.48
N GLY A 202 28.47 28.60 -24.23
CA GLY A 202 28.24 30.00 -24.60
C GLY A 202 29.22 30.96 -23.94
N LEU A 203 29.47 30.80 -22.63
CA LEU A 203 30.41 31.62 -21.87
C LEU A 203 31.86 31.47 -22.36
N LYS A 204 32.26 30.25 -22.76
CA LYS A 204 33.57 29.99 -23.38
C LYS A 204 33.68 30.60 -24.78
N TYR A 205 32.60 30.57 -25.56
CA TYR A 205 32.56 31.21 -26.88
C TYR A 205 32.81 32.72 -26.77
N ILE A 206 32.19 33.37 -25.78
CA ILE A 206 32.42 34.79 -25.50
C ILE A 206 33.66 35.05 -24.62
N LYS A 207 34.53 34.06 -24.40
CA LYS A 207 35.79 34.20 -23.64
C LYS A 207 35.66 34.67 -22.18
N VAL A 208 34.50 34.46 -21.54
CA VAL A 208 34.29 34.83 -20.13
C VAL A 208 35.14 34.01 -19.18
N ASP A 209 35.50 32.77 -19.54
CA ASP A 209 36.40 31.91 -18.78
C ASP A 209 37.84 32.41 -18.77
N GLU A 210 38.28 33.05 -19.86
CA GLU A 210 39.61 33.62 -20.01
C GLU A 210 39.70 35.06 -19.45
N LEU A 211 38.76 35.95 -19.80
CA LEU A 211 38.77 37.35 -19.36
C LEU A 211 38.32 37.52 -17.91
N PHE A 212 37.33 36.74 -17.46
CA PHE A 212 36.70 36.90 -16.15
C PHE A 212 36.66 35.58 -15.37
N PRO A 213 37.82 34.94 -15.12
CA PRO A 213 37.88 33.60 -14.53
C PRO A 213 37.23 33.52 -13.14
N GLY A 214 37.28 34.60 -12.36
CA GLY A 214 36.64 34.67 -11.05
C GLY A 214 35.11 34.63 -11.13
N ILE A 215 34.52 35.38 -12.07
CA ILE A 215 33.07 35.41 -12.32
C ILE A 215 32.62 34.05 -12.85
N TYR A 216 33.35 33.52 -13.85
CA TYR A 216 33.07 32.23 -14.46
C TYR A 216 33.06 31.10 -13.42
N LYS A 217 34.12 30.96 -12.62
CA LYS A 217 34.20 29.92 -11.58
C LYS A 217 33.07 30.03 -10.54
N THR A 218 32.76 31.25 -10.10
CA THR A 218 31.70 31.49 -9.11
C THR A 218 30.32 31.13 -9.68
N PHE A 219 30.06 31.45 -10.94
CA PHE A 219 28.82 31.09 -11.62
C PHE A 219 28.70 29.58 -11.83
N VAL A 220 29.77 28.94 -12.32
CA VAL A 220 29.80 27.48 -12.53
C VAL A 220 29.51 26.73 -11.23
N ALA A 221 30.04 27.21 -10.10
CA ALA A 221 29.79 26.63 -8.79
C ALA A 221 28.31 26.75 -8.33
N LYS A 222 27.60 27.81 -8.72
CA LYS A 222 26.17 27.96 -8.38
C LYS A 222 25.28 26.95 -9.12
N ASN A 223 25.69 26.50 -10.31
CA ASN A 223 24.98 25.50 -11.11
C ASN A 223 23.50 25.86 -11.39
N ILE A 224 23.20 27.13 -11.61
CA ILE A 224 21.85 27.59 -11.99
C ILE A 224 21.97 28.43 -13.26
N TYR A 225 21.73 27.80 -14.41
CA TYR A 225 22.01 28.39 -15.72
C TYR A 225 21.16 29.65 -16.02
N THR A 226 19.95 29.76 -15.45
CA THR A 226 19.05 30.91 -15.65
C THR A 226 19.56 32.20 -15.00
N GLU A 227 20.45 32.09 -14.00
CA GLU A 227 21.00 33.25 -13.31
C GLU A 227 22.15 33.92 -14.07
N VAL A 228 22.60 33.37 -15.20
CA VAL A 228 23.72 33.94 -15.97
C VAL A 228 23.44 35.39 -16.38
N THR A 229 22.19 35.74 -16.67
CA THR A 229 21.79 37.13 -17.01
C THR A 229 22.01 38.12 -15.88
N LYS A 230 22.05 37.66 -14.62
CA LYS A 230 22.35 38.50 -13.45
C LYS A 230 23.84 38.87 -13.36
N LEU A 231 24.71 38.19 -14.11
CA LEU A 231 26.14 38.50 -14.16
C LEU A 231 26.45 39.71 -15.04
N ALA A 232 25.53 40.12 -15.92
CA ALA A 232 25.74 41.23 -16.85
C ALA A 232 26.38 42.48 -16.22
N PRO A 233 25.86 43.07 -15.12
CA PRO A 233 26.47 44.25 -14.52
C PRO A 233 27.88 44.00 -13.96
N THR A 234 28.13 42.82 -13.40
CA THR A 234 29.46 42.46 -12.88
C THR A 234 30.45 42.27 -14.01
N ILE A 235 30.03 41.63 -15.11
CA ILE A 235 30.85 41.44 -16.31
C ILE A 235 31.21 42.79 -16.93
N VAL A 236 30.24 43.69 -17.10
CA VAL A 236 30.48 45.02 -17.66
C VAL A 236 31.40 45.85 -16.76
N SER A 237 31.22 45.78 -15.44
CA SER A 237 32.10 46.45 -14.47
C SER A 237 33.55 45.98 -14.58
N GLU A 238 33.79 44.66 -14.61
CA GLU A 238 35.14 44.12 -14.80
C GLU A 238 35.70 44.39 -16.19
N TYR A 239 34.87 44.31 -17.23
CA TYR A 239 35.24 44.66 -18.61
C TYR A 239 35.77 46.10 -18.67
N ASN A 240 35.07 47.07 -18.07
CA ASN A 240 35.50 48.47 -18.06
C ASN A 240 36.81 48.69 -17.30
N LYS A 241 37.11 47.89 -16.27
CA LYS A 241 38.39 47.96 -15.53
C LYS A 241 39.55 47.42 -16.36
N ILE A 242 39.35 46.30 -17.06
CA ILE A 242 40.40 45.61 -17.82
C ILE A 242 40.64 46.28 -19.17
N CYS A 243 39.55 46.63 -19.87
CA CYS A 243 39.58 47.12 -21.23
C CYS A 243 39.60 48.66 -21.33
N GLY A 244 39.33 49.37 -20.23
CA GLY A 244 39.21 50.82 -20.20
C GLY A 244 37.89 51.34 -20.80
N VAL A 245 37.42 52.50 -20.33
CA VAL A 245 36.19 53.11 -20.86
C VAL A 245 36.46 53.68 -22.26
N GLY A 246 35.77 53.17 -23.28
CA GLY A 246 35.80 53.74 -24.63
C GLY A 246 36.85 53.17 -25.58
N THR A 247 37.45 52.02 -25.27
CA THR A 247 38.27 51.29 -26.25
C THR A 247 37.34 50.61 -27.26
N GLY A 248 37.10 51.30 -28.38
CA GLY A 248 36.62 50.64 -29.58
C GLY A 248 37.68 49.68 -30.14
N SER A 249 37.97 49.76 -31.43
CA SER A 249 38.97 48.95 -32.14
C SER A 249 40.44 49.07 -31.67
N ASN A 250 40.73 49.91 -30.67
CA ASN A 250 42.08 50.17 -30.15
C ASN A 250 42.42 49.46 -28.82
N GLY A 251 41.51 48.62 -28.30
CA GLY A 251 41.71 47.86 -27.06
C GLY A 251 42.54 46.57 -27.23
N PRO A 252 42.86 45.86 -26.14
CA PRO A 252 43.44 44.51 -26.21
C PRO A 252 42.58 43.57 -27.08
N ALA A 253 43.20 42.68 -27.85
CA ALA A 253 42.48 41.77 -28.77
C ALA A 253 41.34 41.00 -28.09
N GLN A 254 41.56 40.56 -26.86
CA GLN A 254 40.59 39.86 -26.01
C GLN A 254 39.34 40.71 -25.69
N CYS A 255 39.51 42.03 -25.52
CA CYS A 255 38.41 42.97 -25.28
C CYS A 255 37.59 43.20 -26.54
N ILE A 256 38.26 43.30 -27.69
CA ILE A 256 37.60 43.45 -29.00
C ILE A 256 36.79 42.19 -29.33
N GLU A 257 37.39 41.01 -29.12
CA GLU A 257 36.73 39.72 -29.35
C GLU A 257 35.52 39.53 -28.43
N PHE A 258 35.64 39.83 -27.13
CA PHE A 258 34.50 39.83 -26.22
C PHE A 258 33.42 40.80 -26.70
N GLY A 259 33.78 42.07 -26.92
CA GLY A 259 32.86 43.14 -27.30
C GLY A 259 32.12 42.85 -28.61
N SER A 260 32.80 42.27 -29.60
CA SER A 260 32.19 41.82 -30.85
C SER A 260 31.24 40.63 -30.63
N ASN A 261 31.68 39.60 -29.89
CA ASN A 261 30.88 38.41 -29.63
C ASN A 261 29.62 38.68 -28.79
N VAL A 262 29.64 39.68 -27.90
CA VAL A 262 28.45 40.07 -27.13
C VAL A 262 27.60 41.15 -27.82
N GLY A 263 28.07 41.71 -28.95
CA GLY A 263 27.37 42.76 -29.70
C GLY A 263 27.47 44.16 -29.09
N MET A 264 28.51 44.43 -28.30
CA MET A 264 28.79 45.76 -27.73
C MET A 264 29.49 46.70 -28.71
N LEU A 265 30.13 46.16 -29.76
CA LEU A 265 30.82 46.93 -30.80
C LEU A 265 30.00 46.89 -32.10
N ASP A 266 29.90 48.02 -32.79
CA ASP A 266 29.30 48.11 -34.12
C ASP A 266 30.24 47.58 -35.23
N GLU A 267 29.77 47.59 -36.49
CA GLU A 267 30.56 47.15 -37.66
C GLU A 267 31.87 47.95 -37.85
N THR A 268 31.96 49.14 -37.23
CA THR A 268 33.15 50.00 -37.26
C THR A 268 34.05 49.81 -36.03
N GLY A 269 33.66 48.93 -35.10
CA GLY A 269 34.39 48.65 -33.87
C GLY A 269 34.20 49.69 -32.78
N VAL A 270 33.15 50.53 -32.85
CA VAL A 270 32.84 51.56 -31.85
C VAL A 270 31.81 51.01 -30.86
N ALA A 271 32.03 51.27 -29.57
CA ALA A 271 31.07 50.88 -28.54
C ALA A 271 29.82 51.75 -28.60
N TYR A 272 28.64 51.13 -28.61
CA TYR A 272 27.35 51.82 -28.69
C TYR A 272 26.34 51.27 -27.68
N GLY A 273 25.41 52.13 -27.26
CA GLY A 273 24.29 51.76 -26.42
C GLY A 273 24.65 51.47 -24.96
N ASN A 274 23.71 50.88 -24.23
CA ASN A 274 23.91 50.49 -22.83
C ASN A 274 24.55 49.09 -22.76
N ALA A 275 25.82 49.04 -22.35
CA ALA A 275 26.59 47.80 -22.22
C ALA A 275 25.89 46.72 -21.37
N ASP A 276 25.27 47.10 -20.25
CA ASP A 276 24.56 46.15 -19.38
C ASP A 276 23.38 45.50 -20.08
N ALA A 277 22.63 46.29 -20.86
CA ALA A 277 21.45 45.81 -21.59
C ALA A 277 21.87 44.86 -22.73
N ILE A 278 22.96 45.17 -23.43
CA ILE A 278 23.51 44.37 -24.52
C ILE A 278 24.04 43.03 -24.00
N VAL A 279 24.91 43.06 -22.98
CA VAL A 279 25.45 41.84 -22.35
C VAL A 279 24.31 40.99 -21.78
N ARG A 280 23.32 41.60 -21.12
CA ARG A 280 22.14 40.87 -20.63
C ARG A 280 21.35 40.22 -21.76
N SER A 281 21.16 40.91 -22.89
CA SER A 281 20.46 40.36 -24.06
C SER A 281 21.21 39.17 -24.66
N SER A 282 22.53 39.28 -24.82
CA SER A 282 23.40 38.20 -25.28
C SER A 282 23.36 37.00 -24.33
N LEU A 283 23.52 37.22 -23.01
CA LEU A 283 23.35 36.16 -22.01
C LEU A 283 21.94 35.54 -22.04
N GLY A 284 20.93 36.33 -22.36
CA GLY A 284 19.56 35.88 -22.57
C GLY A 284 19.38 34.94 -23.77
N THR A 285 20.17 35.08 -24.86
CA THR A 285 20.12 34.13 -25.98
C THR A 285 20.65 32.76 -25.54
N TYR A 286 21.74 32.73 -24.77
CA TYR A 286 22.29 31.49 -24.21
C TYR A 286 21.32 30.83 -23.23
N VAL A 287 20.64 31.60 -22.37
CA VAL A 287 19.57 31.07 -21.51
C VAL A 287 18.45 30.46 -22.34
N ARG A 288 18.00 31.12 -23.42
CA ARG A 288 16.95 30.58 -24.29
C ARG A 288 17.38 29.26 -24.94
N SER A 289 18.61 29.17 -25.44
CA SER A 289 19.15 27.94 -26.02
C SER A 289 19.31 26.84 -24.97
N ALA A 290 19.80 27.18 -23.77
CA ALA A 290 19.90 26.27 -22.65
C ALA A 290 18.54 25.72 -22.22
N THR A 291 17.52 26.58 -22.11
CA THR A 291 16.14 26.16 -21.81
C THR A 291 15.58 25.22 -22.89
N ARG A 292 15.87 25.48 -24.17
CA ARG A 292 15.47 24.62 -25.29
C ARG A 292 16.13 23.23 -25.23
N SER A 293 17.35 23.10 -24.71
CA SER A 293 18.00 21.79 -24.51
C SER A 293 17.56 21.12 -23.19
N ALA A 294 17.44 21.90 -22.12
CA ALA A 294 17.14 21.44 -20.77
C ALA A 294 15.74 20.85 -20.64
N ILE A 295 14.71 21.45 -21.26
CA ILE A 295 13.32 20.99 -21.15
C ILE A 295 13.12 19.59 -21.74
N PRO A 296 13.51 19.32 -23.00
CA PRO A 296 13.42 17.97 -23.57
C PRO A 296 14.20 16.94 -22.75
N ARG A 297 15.43 17.28 -22.34
CA ARG A 297 16.27 16.36 -21.56
C ARG A 297 15.67 16.05 -20.20
N ALA A 298 15.09 17.05 -19.53
CA ALA A 298 14.37 16.84 -18.27
C ALA A 298 13.16 15.93 -18.46
N GLY A 299 12.39 16.14 -19.52
CA GLY A 299 11.22 15.31 -19.85
C GLY A 299 11.59 13.86 -20.13
N GLU A 300 12.59 13.62 -20.98
CA GLU A 300 13.10 12.30 -21.33
C GLU A 300 13.61 11.54 -20.10
N VAL A 301 14.45 12.18 -19.29
CA VAL A 301 14.99 11.55 -18.07
C VAL A 301 13.89 11.34 -17.03
N THR A 302 12.91 12.24 -16.93
CA THR A 302 11.74 12.03 -16.05
C THR A 302 10.96 10.78 -16.48
N ALA A 303 10.63 10.65 -17.76
CA ALA A 303 9.85 9.53 -18.27
C ALA A 303 10.58 8.19 -18.07
N THR A 304 11.84 8.12 -18.48
CA THR A 304 12.67 6.91 -18.34
C THR A 304 12.84 6.51 -16.88
N LYS A 305 13.21 7.45 -16.00
CA LYS A 305 13.40 7.15 -14.57
C LYS A 305 12.10 6.86 -13.83
N THR A 306 11.00 7.52 -14.18
CA THR A 306 9.69 7.20 -13.59
C THR A 306 9.31 5.76 -13.92
N ALA A 307 9.48 5.32 -15.17
CA ALA A 307 9.20 3.94 -15.56
C ALA A 307 10.10 2.93 -14.85
N GLU A 308 11.41 3.19 -14.75
CA GLU A 308 12.34 2.34 -14.00
C GLU A 308 11.94 2.20 -12.52
N PHE A 309 11.64 3.32 -11.86
CA PHE A 309 11.23 3.32 -10.45
C PHE A 309 9.84 2.71 -10.24
N GLU A 310 8.93 2.88 -11.20
CA GLU A 310 7.61 2.26 -11.14
C GLU A 310 7.73 0.74 -11.18
N ILE A 311 8.49 0.19 -12.13
CA ILE A 311 8.76 -1.25 -12.22
C ILE A 311 9.40 -1.77 -10.92
N ALA A 312 10.42 -1.07 -10.40
CA ALA A 312 11.09 -1.48 -9.18
C ALA A 312 10.17 -1.45 -7.95
N ASN A 313 9.42 -0.35 -7.76
CA ASN A 313 8.56 -0.17 -6.60
C ASN A 313 7.32 -1.08 -6.65
N VAL A 314 6.70 -1.24 -7.82
CA VAL A 314 5.58 -2.16 -8.01
C VAL A 314 6.04 -3.61 -7.82
N GLY A 315 7.19 -4.00 -8.38
CA GLY A 315 7.76 -5.32 -8.17
C GLY A 315 8.05 -5.62 -6.69
N ALA A 316 8.50 -4.63 -5.92
CA ALA A 316 8.67 -4.76 -4.47
C ALA A 316 7.32 -4.99 -3.74
N VAL A 317 6.26 -4.30 -4.15
CA VAL A 317 4.91 -4.51 -3.61
C VAL A 317 4.37 -5.90 -3.96
N GLU A 318 4.51 -6.33 -5.21
CA GLU A 318 4.02 -7.63 -5.68
C GLU A 318 4.76 -8.81 -5.05
N SER A 319 6.09 -8.73 -4.94
CA SER A 319 6.89 -9.76 -4.28
C SER A 319 6.53 -9.91 -2.79
N THR A 320 6.36 -8.79 -2.10
CA THR A 320 5.91 -8.77 -0.70
C THR A 320 4.52 -9.40 -0.57
N TYR A 321 3.58 -9.02 -1.45
CA TYR A 321 2.23 -9.58 -1.46
C TYR A 321 2.22 -11.09 -1.74
N GLY A 322 3.02 -11.56 -2.69
CA GLY A 322 3.16 -13.00 -2.99
C GLY A 322 3.67 -13.81 -1.81
N SER A 323 4.62 -13.27 -1.04
CA SER A 323 5.11 -13.90 0.20
C SER A 323 4.02 -14.02 1.27
N CYS A 324 3.18 -12.98 1.44
CA CYS A 324 2.05 -13.03 2.37
C CYS A 324 0.99 -14.04 1.91
N GLN A 325 0.68 -14.09 0.61
CA GLN A 325 -0.32 -15.01 0.07
C GLN A 325 0.10 -16.48 0.24
N THR A 326 1.37 -16.80 -0.01
CA THR A 326 1.91 -18.16 0.20
C THR A 326 1.83 -18.58 1.67
N ALA A 327 2.15 -17.69 2.61
CA ALA A 327 2.02 -17.95 4.03
C ALA A 327 0.55 -18.20 4.47
N ILE A 328 -0.40 -17.44 3.91
CA ILE A 328 -1.83 -17.62 4.16
C ILE A 328 -2.30 -18.98 3.61
N ILE A 329 -1.92 -19.33 2.39
CA ILE A 329 -2.27 -20.62 1.77
C ILE A 329 -1.72 -21.78 2.61
N ALA A 330 -0.45 -21.71 3.02
CA ALA A 330 0.15 -22.73 3.88
C ALA A 330 -0.61 -22.92 5.20
N SER A 331 -1.05 -21.82 5.82
CA SER A 331 -1.85 -21.84 7.05
C SER A 331 -3.22 -22.49 6.85
N ILE A 332 -3.91 -22.18 5.74
CA ILE A 332 -5.20 -22.80 5.39
C ILE A 332 -5.03 -24.31 5.15
N VAL A 333 -4.00 -24.71 4.40
CA VAL A 333 -3.70 -26.13 4.15
C VAL A 333 -3.45 -26.88 5.45
N ALA A 334 -2.69 -26.29 6.40
CA ALA A 334 -2.45 -26.89 7.70
C ALA A 334 -3.76 -27.10 8.50
N ILE A 335 -4.66 -26.09 8.52
CA ILE A 335 -5.96 -26.21 9.19
C ILE A 335 -6.80 -27.33 8.56
N VAL A 336 -6.85 -27.43 7.23
CA VAL A 336 -7.59 -28.48 6.52
C VAL A 336 -7.08 -29.88 6.88
N ILE A 337 -5.75 -30.06 6.97
CA ILE A 337 -5.14 -31.34 7.36
C ILE A 337 -5.57 -31.72 8.79
N ILE A 338 -5.55 -30.78 9.74
CA ILE A 338 -5.97 -31.02 11.14
C ILE A 338 -7.44 -31.45 11.18
N VAL A 339 -8.32 -30.76 10.46
CA VAL A 339 -9.76 -31.09 10.39
C VAL A 339 -9.97 -32.48 9.80
N LEU A 340 -9.25 -32.85 8.73
CA LEU A 340 -9.34 -34.18 8.12
C LEU A 340 -8.93 -35.28 9.11
N ILE A 341 -7.84 -35.08 9.85
CA ILE A 341 -7.40 -36.03 10.90
C ILE A 341 -8.48 -36.21 11.96
N MET A 342 -9.07 -35.11 12.45
CA MET A 342 -10.17 -35.18 13.43
C MET A 342 -11.38 -35.93 12.90
N VAL A 343 -11.77 -35.72 11.64
CA VAL A 343 -12.88 -36.45 10.99
C VAL A 343 -12.59 -37.94 10.87
N ILE A 344 -11.36 -38.32 10.51
CA ILE A 344 -10.95 -39.73 10.42
C ILE A 344 -11.02 -40.39 11.79
N ILE A 345 -10.43 -39.78 12.83
CA ILE A 345 -10.49 -40.27 14.21
C ILE A 345 -11.95 -40.41 14.66
N TYR A 346 -12.78 -39.39 14.42
CA TYR A 346 -14.21 -39.42 14.72
C TYR A 346 -14.92 -40.60 14.04
N LYS A 347 -14.68 -40.84 12.74
CA LYS A 347 -15.29 -41.96 12.01
C LYS A 347 -14.85 -43.32 12.58
N ILE A 348 -13.57 -43.48 12.93
CA ILE A 348 -13.06 -44.70 13.57
C ILE A 348 -13.74 -44.93 14.93
N LEU A 349 -13.80 -43.90 15.78
CA LEU A 349 -14.45 -43.99 17.09
C LEU A 349 -15.95 -44.29 16.97
N ARG A 350 -16.64 -43.63 16.03
CA ARG A 350 -18.08 -43.88 15.75
C ARG A 350 -18.32 -45.30 15.28
N TYR A 351 -17.47 -45.81 14.38
CA TYR A 351 -17.54 -47.18 13.90
C TYR A 351 -17.34 -48.19 15.05
N ARG A 352 -16.34 -47.98 15.92
CA ARG A 352 -16.10 -48.83 17.10
C ARG A 352 -17.28 -48.81 18.08
N ARG A 353 -17.88 -47.64 18.34
CA ARG A 353 -19.10 -47.52 19.18
C ARG A 353 -20.27 -48.30 18.60
N LYS A 354 -20.57 -48.14 17.30
CA LYS A 354 -21.65 -48.89 16.63
C LYS A 354 -21.42 -50.41 16.68
N LYS A 355 -20.20 -50.88 16.42
CA LYS A 355 -19.86 -52.32 16.49
C LYS A 355 -20.05 -52.87 17.91
N LYS A 356 -19.65 -52.11 18.94
CA LYS A 356 -19.86 -52.49 20.35
C LYS A 356 -21.34 -52.62 20.70
N MET A 357 -22.19 -51.69 20.23
CA MET A 357 -23.63 -51.74 20.45
C MET A 357 -24.30 -52.93 19.74
N LYS A 358 -23.93 -53.22 18.48
CA LYS A 358 -24.44 -54.40 17.76
C LYS A 358 -24.10 -55.72 18.48
N LYS A 359 -22.86 -55.86 18.96
CA LYS A 359 -22.46 -57.04 19.75
C LYS A 359 -23.29 -57.18 21.03
N LYS A 360 -23.50 -56.08 21.77
CA LYS A 360 -24.33 -56.10 22.98
C LYS A 360 -25.76 -56.58 22.71
N LEU A 361 -26.36 -56.13 21.60
CA LEU A 361 -27.72 -56.50 21.21
C LEU A 361 -27.85 -58.00 20.86
N GLN A 362 -26.81 -58.58 20.24
CA GLN A 362 -26.75 -60.03 19.99
C GLN A 362 -26.64 -60.83 21.30
N TYR A 363 -25.83 -60.38 22.25
CA TYR A 363 -25.71 -61.05 23.55
C TYR A 363 -26.99 -60.98 24.40
N ILE A 364 -27.74 -59.88 24.33
CA ILE A 364 -29.03 -59.77 25.03
C ILE A 364 -30.04 -60.78 24.48
N LYS A 365 -30.13 -60.91 23.14
CA LYS A 365 -31.03 -61.89 22.51
C LYS A 365 -30.74 -63.33 22.90
N LEU A 366 -29.45 -63.71 23.01
CA LEU A 366 -29.03 -65.05 23.41
C LEU A 366 -29.32 -65.38 24.90
N LEU A 367 -29.69 -64.39 25.72
CA LEU A 367 -30.01 -64.59 27.14
C LEU A 367 -31.52 -64.62 27.40
N GLU A 368 -32.34 -64.23 26.43
CA GLU A 368 -33.82 -64.26 26.51
C GLU A 368 -34.42 -65.54 25.89
N GLU A 369 -33.66 -66.28 25.07
CA GLU A 369 -33.93 -67.67 24.69
C GLU A 369 -33.36 -68.63 25.74
#